data_AF-A0A0J6CIP1-F1
#
_entry.id   AF-A0A0J6CIP1-F1
#
_cell.length_a   1.000
_cell.length_b   1.000
_cell.length_c   1.000
_cell.angle_alpha   90.00
_cell.angle_beta   90.00
_cell.angle_gamma   90.00
#
_symmetry.space_group_name_H-M   'P 1'
#
loop_
_entity.id
_entity.type
_entity.pdbx_description
1 polymer ?
#
loop_
_entity_poly.entity_id
_entity_poly.type
_entity_poly.pdbx_seq_one_letter_code
_entity_poly.pdbx_strand_id
1 'polypeptide(L)'
;IDDLIAMMKPWYDNYCFSTDSLDEPMYNSDMVLYFLNNYLPHQKPPQNMIDNNIRTDYNKLRHLIRLDKTFGLNASIIQEIIANGSIVAEIKTAFPAEDLAKPDNFKSLLYYYGLLSISGVKRGDTVLSIPNLTVREQLYGYLIEAYREAGMFELDLSNLNNLVKEMAYDGVWEPAFRYFASELERQSAIREFIEGEAHIKGFLLAYLGLTRAFIIFPEHESNKGYADFYMMPDLLHQPEIAFSYIVEVKYARRDASNAEIATLKMEASEQLRRYAGDPKVLQTKGDTQLRLITLVFKGWELDVCELTE
;
A
#
# COMPACT_ATOMS: atom_id res chain seq x y z
N ILE A 1 21.98 19.18 -4.60
CA ILE A 1 20.72 19.59 -3.93
C ILE A 1 19.56 18.82 -4.56
N ASP A 2 19.44 18.85 -5.89
CA ASP A 2 18.39 18.12 -6.63
C ASP A 2 18.34 16.63 -6.29
N ASP A 3 19.48 15.95 -6.14
CA ASP A 3 19.51 14.54 -5.75
C ASP A 3 18.91 14.28 -4.36
N LEU A 4 19.14 15.19 -3.39
CA LEU A 4 18.56 15.08 -2.05
C LEU A 4 17.05 15.30 -2.08
N ILE A 5 16.61 16.26 -2.89
CA ILE A 5 15.18 16.51 -3.10
C ILE A 5 14.54 15.27 -3.74
N ALA A 6 15.16 14.69 -4.77
CA ALA A 6 14.67 13.47 -5.42
C ALA A 6 14.58 12.28 -4.45
N MET A 7 15.54 12.13 -3.54
CA MET A 7 15.50 11.11 -2.47
C MET A 7 14.37 11.37 -1.46
N MET A 8 14.17 12.62 -1.03
CA MET A 8 13.16 12.96 0.00
C MET A 8 11.73 12.99 -0.54
N LYS A 9 11.55 13.37 -1.81
CA LYS A 9 10.24 13.59 -2.44
C LYS A 9 9.25 12.44 -2.24
N PRO A 10 9.55 11.17 -2.57
CA PRO A 10 8.60 10.08 -2.40
C PRO A 10 8.28 9.77 -0.92
N TRP A 11 9.14 10.19 0.01
CA TRP A 11 8.98 9.89 1.43
C TRP A 11 8.25 10.98 2.21
N TYR A 12 8.44 12.25 1.85
CA TYR A 12 8.05 13.37 2.72
C TYR A 12 7.17 14.43 2.03
N ASP A 13 6.98 14.40 0.71
CA ASP A 13 6.21 15.38 -0.06
C ASP A 13 4.70 15.05 -0.12
N ASN A 14 3.95 15.78 -0.96
CA ASN A 14 2.54 15.59 -1.35
C ASN A 14 1.50 15.90 -0.27
N TYR A 15 1.85 16.66 0.77
CA TYR A 15 0.83 17.24 1.64
C TYR A 15 0.15 18.44 0.98
N CYS A 16 -1.16 18.45 0.96
CA CYS A 16 -1.96 19.53 0.42
C CYS A 16 -3.23 19.66 1.29
N PHE A 17 -3.52 20.91 1.67
CA PHE A 17 -4.55 21.24 2.66
C PHE A 17 -5.65 22.13 2.06
N SER A 18 -5.61 22.37 0.75
CA SER A 18 -6.64 23.11 0.02
C SER A 18 -6.78 22.57 -1.41
N THR A 19 -8.01 22.48 -1.91
CA THR A 19 -8.27 22.16 -3.33
C THR A 19 -7.74 23.24 -4.29
N ASP A 20 -7.47 24.44 -3.78
CA ASP A 20 -6.93 25.56 -4.57
C ASP A 20 -5.40 25.52 -4.71
N SER A 21 -4.73 24.56 -4.06
CA SER A 21 -3.26 24.44 -4.01
C SER A 21 -2.78 23.04 -4.39
N LEU A 22 -3.53 22.35 -5.27
CA LEU A 22 -3.21 20.99 -5.71
C LEU A 22 -1.87 20.89 -6.48
N ASP A 23 -1.41 22.00 -7.05
CA ASP A 23 -0.16 22.13 -7.78
C ASP A 23 1.03 22.54 -6.90
N GLU A 24 0.80 22.85 -5.62
CA GLU A 24 1.81 23.29 -4.65
C GLU A 24 1.86 22.36 -3.41
N PRO A 25 2.22 21.07 -3.58
CA PRO A 25 2.36 20.17 -2.45
C PRO A 25 3.49 20.60 -1.50
N MET A 26 3.33 20.25 -0.24
CA MET A 26 4.24 20.57 0.83
C MET A 26 4.96 19.32 1.35
N TYR A 27 6.21 19.54 1.76
CA TYR A 27 6.97 18.55 2.50
C TYR A 27 6.61 18.58 3.99
N ASN A 28 6.62 17.41 4.62
CA ASN A 28 6.66 17.30 6.08
C ASN A 28 7.99 17.85 6.59
N SER A 29 7.95 18.99 7.28
CA SER A 29 9.15 19.71 7.74
C SER A 29 9.95 18.93 8.76
N ASP A 30 9.30 18.21 9.67
CA ASP A 30 9.97 17.39 10.70
C ASP A 30 10.79 16.27 10.04
N MET A 31 10.20 15.58 9.07
CA MET A 31 10.88 14.50 8.35
C MET A 31 12.03 14.99 7.46
N VAL A 32 11.88 16.16 6.83
CA VAL A 32 12.99 16.81 6.11
C VAL A 32 14.12 17.16 7.07
N LEU A 33 13.82 17.71 8.25
CA LEU A 33 14.83 18.03 9.25
C LEU A 33 15.53 16.77 9.79
N TYR A 34 14.78 15.69 10.04
CA TYR A 34 15.32 14.38 10.38
C TYR A 34 16.32 13.88 9.34
N PHE A 35 15.93 13.91 8.06
CA PHE A 35 16.78 13.48 6.96
C PHE A 35 18.06 14.32 6.89
N LEU A 36 17.94 15.64 6.92
CA LEU A 36 19.09 16.55 6.84
C LEU A 36 20.02 16.41 8.05
N ASN A 37 19.48 16.23 9.26
CA ASN A 37 20.25 16.01 10.47
C ASN A 37 21.10 14.73 10.41
N ASN A 38 20.61 13.68 9.74
CA ASN A 38 21.40 12.47 9.47
C ASN A 38 22.39 12.67 8.31
N TYR A 39 21.95 13.31 7.23
CA TYR A 39 22.72 13.42 6.01
C TYR A 39 23.94 14.34 6.14
N LEU A 40 23.77 15.52 6.73
CA LEU A 40 24.85 16.53 6.84
C LEU A 40 26.15 15.97 7.48
N PRO A 41 26.11 15.25 8.61
CA PRO A 41 27.32 14.69 9.22
C PRO A 41 27.88 13.46 8.50
N HIS A 42 27.04 12.61 7.89
CA HIS A 42 27.46 11.31 7.35
C HIS A 42 27.63 11.29 5.82
N GLN A 43 27.12 12.31 5.12
CA GLN A 43 27.01 12.38 3.67
C GLN A 43 26.32 11.14 3.06
N LYS A 44 25.35 10.60 3.81
CA LYS A 44 24.55 9.42 3.45
C LYS A 44 23.13 9.60 3.96
N PRO A 45 22.11 9.09 3.23
CA PRO A 45 20.75 9.09 3.72
C PRO A 45 20.64 8.28 5.03
N PRO A 46 19.63 8.56 5.88
CA PRO A 46 19.35 7.74 7.03
C PRO A 46 19.14 6.28 6.61
N GLN A 47 19.63 5.33 7.40
CA GLN A 47 19.38 3.91 7.15
C GLN A 47 17.88 3.57 7.23
N ASN A 48 17.12 4.31 8.04
CA ASN A 48 15.67 4.26 8.08
C ASN A 48 15.13 5.61 7.66
N MET A 49 14.44 5.67 6.53
CA MET A 49 13.85 6.91 6.01
C MET A 49 12.72 7.45 6.91
N ILE A 50 12.22 6.67 7.87
CA ILE A 50 11.12 7.07 8.76
C ILE A 50 11.64 7.39 10.16
N ASP A 51 11.39 8.61 10.66
CA ASP A 51 11.59 8.90 12.08
C ASP A 51 10.56 8.14 12.92
N ASN A 52 11.01 7.45 13.97
CA ASN A 52 10.12 6.79 14.91
C ASN A 52 9.28 7.78 15.73
N ASN A 53 9.69 9.06 15.80
CA ASN A 53 8.99 10.09 16.58
C ASN A 53 7.70 10.60 15.93
N ILE A 54 7.56 10.49 14.60
CA ILE A 54 6.34 10.91 13.87
C ILE A 54 5.22 9.87 13.92
N ARG A 55 5.43 8.77 14.62
CA ARG A 55 4.42 7.75 14.85
C ARG A 55 3.33 8.34 15.74
N THR A 56 2.30 8.92 15.11
CA THR A 56 1.05 9.35 15.75
C THR A 56 0.61 8.30 16.75
N ASP A 57 0.21 8.71 17.96
CA ASP A 57 -0.11 7.83 19.10
C ASP A 57 -0.91 6.60 18.67
N TYR A 58 -0.17 5.51 18.40
CA TYR A 58 -0.65 4.29 17.78
C TYR A 58 -1.83 3.73 18.58
N ASN A 59 -1.81 3.92 19.90
CA ASN A 59 -2.83 3.42 20.80
C ASN A 59 -4.20 4.07 20.58
N LYS A 60 -4.26 5.32 20.15
CA LYS A 60 -5.52 6.05 19.92
C LYS A 60 -6.18 5.62 18.61
N LEU A 61 -5.41 5.57 17.52
CA LEU A 61 -5.91 5.06 16.23
C LEU A 61 -6.32 3.60 16.34
N ARG A 62 -5.50 2.78 17.00
CA ARG A 62 -5.81 1.39 17.34
C ARG A 62 -7.15 1.28 18.09
N HIS A 63 -7.40 2.12 19.10
CA HIS A 63 -8.67 2.11 19.82
C HIS A 63 -9.86 2.41 18.91
N LEU A 64 -9.72 3.33 17.95
CA LEU A 64 -10.78 3.72 17.02
C LEU A 64 -11.06 2.66 15.95
N ILE A 65 -10.04 1.91 15.55
CA ILE A 65 -10.20 0.71 14.70
C ILE A 65 -10.91 -0.40 15.50
N ARG A 66 -10.62 -0.53 16.80
CA ARG A 66 -11.15 -1.56 17.71
C ARG A 66 -12.60 -1.36 18.17
N LEU A 67 -13.13 -0.13 18.10
CA LEU A 67 -14.49 0.14 18.62
C LEU A 67 -15.56 -0.75 17.99
N ASP A 68 -15.26 -1.36 16.85
CA ASP A 68 -16.03 -2.42 16.27
C ASP A 68 -15.33 -3.78 16.50
N LYS A 69 -15.91 -4.62 17.36
CA LYS A 69 -15.33 -5.91 17.79
C LYS A 69 -15.26 -6.98 16.67
N THR A 70 -15.73 -6.66 15.47
CA THR A 70 -15.91 -7.59 14.34
C THR A 70 -15.23 -7.11 13.06
N PHE A 71 -14.00 -6.60 13.13
CA PHE A 71 -13.30 -6.15 11.91
C PHE A 71 -14.12 -5.10 11.12
N GLY A 72 -14.56 -4.06 11.84
CA GLY A 72 -15.66 -3.22 11.39
C GLY A 72 -15.38 -2.16 10.34
N LEU A 73 -16.35 -1.25 10.18
CA LEU A 73 -16.40 -0.19 9.15
C LEU A 73 -15.10 0.62 9.03
N ASN A 74 -14.42 0.92 10.13
CA ASN A 74 -13.17 1.70 10.11
C ASN A 74 -11.98 0.92 9.57
N ALA A 75 -11.91 -0.40 9.82
CA ALA A 75 -10.90 -1.26 9.20
C ALA A 75 -11.13 -1.37 7.69
N SER A 76 -12.40 -1.49 7.26
CA SER A 76 -12.77 -1.46 5.84
C SER A 76 -12.41 -0.12 5.17
N ILE A 77 -12.57 1.01 5.85
CA ILE A 77 -12.12 2.32 5.35
C ILE A 77 -10.60 2.33 5.12
N ILE A 78 -9.80 1.83 6.07
CA ILE A 78 -8.34 1.76 5.92
C ILE A 78 -7.95 0.84 4.76
N GLN A 79 -8.62 -0.31 4.63
CA GLN A 79 -8.42 -1.23 3.51
C GLN A 79 -8.77 -0.58 2.16
N GLU A 80 -9.91 0.12 2.08
CA GLU A 80 -10.32 0.85 0.87
C GLU A 80 -9.27 1.89 0.48
N ILE A 81 -8.80 2.69 1.44
CA ILE A 81 -7.75 3.70 1.23
C ILE A 81 -6.46 3.05 0.74
N ILE A 82 -6.04 1.94 1.37
CA ILE A 82 -4.81 1.22 1.01
C ILE A 82 -4.91 0.63 -0.39
N ALA A 83 -6.05 0.01 -0.72
CA ALA A 83 -6.27 -0.68 -1.99
C ALA A 83 -6.44 0.30 -3.16
N ASN A 84 -7.18 1.39 -2.94
CA ASN A 84 -7.51 2.36 -3.99
C ASN A 84 -6.56 3.57 -4.03
N GLY A 85 -5.67 3.69 -3.03
CA GLY A 85 -4.78 4.84 -2.83
C GLY A 85 -5.50 6.14 -2.41
N SER A 86 -6.83 6.16 -2.48
CA SER A 86 -7.65 7.34 -2.21
C SER A 86 -9.05 6.99 -1.73
N ILE A 87 -9.72 7.97 -1.15
CA ILE A 87 -11.11 7.90 -0.72
C ILE A 87 -11.80 9.25 -0.94
N VAL A 88 -13.07 9.21 -1.35
CA VAL A 88 -13.91 10.41 -1.38
C VAL A 88 -14.44 10.67 0.02
N ALA A 89 -14.26 11.89 0.51
CA ALA A 89 -14.66 12.28 1.85
C ALA A 89 -15.00 13.76 1.95
N GLU A 90 -16.00 14.08 2.76
CA GLU A 90 -16.20 15.44 3.28
C GLU A 90 -15.30 15.63 4.50
N ILE A 91 -14.48 16.69 4.51
CA ILE A 91 -13.64 17.04 5.65
C ILE A 91 -14.47 17.87 6.62
N LYS A 92 -14.94 17.23 7.68
CA LYS A 92 -15.72 17.90 8.72
C LYS A 92 -14.82 18.74 9.60
N THR A 93 -15.17 20.01 9.79
CA THR A 93 -14.39 20.97 10.59
C THR A 93 -14.47 20.70 12.10
N ALA A 94 -15.53 20.06 12.58
CA ALA A 94 -15.70 19.67 13.97
C ALA A 94 -16.68 18.48 14.10
N PHE A 95 -16.44 17.65 15.12
CA PHE A 95 -17.35 16.60 15.58
C PHE A 95 -17.09 16.29 17.06
N PRO A 96 -18.11 15.82 17.81
CA PRO A 96 -17.93 15.38 19.19
C PRO A 96 -16.93 14.22 19.32
N ALA A 97 -16.20 14.15 20.44
CA ALA A 97 -15.23 13.08 20.68
C ALA A 97 -15.87 11.67 20.74
N GLU A 98 -17.11 11.58 21.21
CA GLU A 98 -17.91 10.34 21.22
C GLU A 98 -18.23 9.81 19.81
N ASP A 99 -18.20 10.69 18.81
CA ASP A 99 -18.53 10.39 17.43
C ASP A 99 -17.29 10.11 16.56
N LEU A 100 -16.09 10.03 17.16
CA LEU A 100 -14.84 9.79 16.43
C LEU A 100 -14.84 8.51 15.58
N ALA A 101 -15.56 7.48 16.04
CA ALA A 101 -15.63 6.20 15.36
C ALA A 101 -16.63 6.18 14.19
N LYS A 102 -17.44 7.23 14.00
CA LYS A 102 -18.36 7.30 12.86
C LYS A 102 -17.56 7.40 11.55
N PRO A 103 -17.91 6.64 10.50
CA PRO A 103 -17.16 6.57 9.23
C PRO A 103 -16.63 7.91 8.70
N ASP A 104 -17.48 8.92 8.51
CA ASP A 104 -17.06 10.21 7.93
C ASP A 104 -16.15 11.02 8.87
N ASN A 105 -16.38 10.90 10.18
CA ASN A 105 -15.55 11.57 11.18
C ASN A 105 -14.19 10.88 11.28
N PHE A 106 -14.15 9.56 11.13
CA PHE A 106 -12.92 8.79 11.07
C PHE A 106 -12.08 9.18 9.84
N LYS A 107 -12.70 9.32 8.65
CA LYS A 107 -12.00 9.86 7.45
C LYS A 107 -11.41 11.24 7.69
N SER A 108 -12.20 12.14 8.30
CA SER A 108 -11.73 13.48 8.69
C SER A 108 -10.58 13.42 9.70
N LEU A 109 -10.63 12.49 10.65
CA LEU A 109 -9.57 12.28 11.64
C LEU A 109 -8.27 11.79 11.01
N LEU A 110 -8.34 10.87 10.04
CA LEU A 110 -7.16 10.44 9.28
C LEU A 110 -6.50 11.62 8.55
N TYR A 111 -7.29 12.52 7.98
CA TYR A 111 -6.79 13.78 7.41
C TYR A 111 -6.11 14.66 8.48
N TYR A 112 -6.74 14.89 9.64
CA TYR A 112 -6.16 15.71 10.70
C TYR A 112 -4.90 15.12 11.34
N TYR A 113 -4.75 13.78 11.33
CA TYR A 113 -3.53 13.12 11.73
C TYR A 113 -2.43 13.11 10.65
N GLY A 114 -2.67 13.76 9.51
CA GLY A 114 -1.72 13.75 8.39
C GLY A 114 -1.55 12.38 7.74
N LEU A 115 -2.49 11.46 7.98
CA LEU A 115 -2.51 10.13 7.34
C LEU A 115 -3.18 10.17 5.96
N LEU A 116 -3.95 11.23 5.71
CA LEU A 116 -4.52 11.55 4.41
C LEU A 116 -4.28 13.01 4.08
N SER A 117 -4.22 13.31 2.79
CA SER A 117 -3.97 14.62 2.22
C SER A 117 -4.92 14.86 1.04
N ILE A 118 -5.29 16.12 0.77
CA ILE A 118 -6.14 16.45 -0.38
C ILE A 118 -5.36 16.17 -1.66
N SER A 119 -5.92 15.39 -2.58
CA SER A 119 -5.27 15.09 -3.87
C SER A 119 -6.12 15.47 -5.08
N GLY A 120 -7.36 15.89 -4.87
CA GLY A 120 -8.20 16.36 -5.96
C GLY A 120 -9.65 16.54 -5.59
N VAL A 121 -10.46 16.70 -6.63
CA VAL A 121 -11.91 16.82 -6.53
C VAL A 121 -12.54 15.87 -7.55
N LYS A 122 -13.51 15.08 -7.11
CA LYS A 122 -14.26 14.15 -7.96
C LYS A 122 -15.75 14.45 -7.83
N ARG A 123 -16.36 14.92 -8.93
CA ARG A 123 -17.79 15.27 -8.99
C ARG A 123 -18.23 16.30 -7.93
N GLY A 124 -17.33 17.20 -7.53
CA GLY A 124 -17.59 18.23 -6.51
C GLY A 124 -17.14 17.84 -5.10
N ASP A 125 -16.83 16.56 -4.85
CA ASP A 125 -16.39 16.08 -3.55
C ASP A 125 -14.86 16.00 -3.47
N THR A 126 -14.31 16.30 -2.28
CA THR A 126 -12.87 16.20 -2.02
C THR A 126 -12.40 14.75 -2.08
N VAL A 127 -11.28 14.54 -2.77
CA VAL A 127 -10.55 13.27 -2.79
C VAL A 127 -9.38 13.38 -1.83
N LEU A 128 -9.31 12.45 -0.90
CA LEU A 128 -8.20 12.28 0.03
C LEU A 128 -7.34 11.11 -0.40
N SER A 129 -6.02 11.22 -0.27
CA SER A 129 -5.06 10.15 -0.58
C SER A 129 -3.95 10.04 0.45
N ILE A 130 -3.24 8.91 0.42
CA ILE A 130 -2.01 8.73 1.19
C ILE A 130 -0.92 9.62 0.55
N PRO A 131 -0.36 10.61 1.25
CA PRO A 131 0.54 11.59 0.64
C PRO A 131 1.87 10.97 0.18
N ASN A 132 2.46 10.09 0.98
CA ASN A 132 3.82 9.59 0.74
C ASN A 132 4.07 8.22 1.38
N LEU A 133 5.25 7.66 1.09
CA LEU A 133 5.67 6.35 1.59
C LEU A 133 5.73 6.28 3.12
N THR A 134 6.09 7.38 3.79
CA THR A 134 6.16 7.41 5.26
C THR A 134 4.79 7.12 5.87
N VAL A 135 3.76 7.81 5.39
CA VAL A 135 2.39 7.61 5.87
C VAL A 135 1.83 6.25 5.48
N ARG A 136 2.18 5.78 4.28
CA ARG A 136 1.80 4.45 3.78
C ARG A 136 2.27 3.34 4.71
N GLU A 137 3.55 3.36 5.09
CA GLU A 137 4.13 2.40 6.04
C GLU A 137 3.43 2.46 7.42
N GLN A 138 3.04 3.64 7.88
CA GLN A 138 2.28 3.78 9.11
C GLN A 138 0.89 3.12 9.01
N LEU A 139 0.16 3.35 7.91
CA LEU A 139 -1.15 2.73 7.65
C LEU A 139 -1.06 1.20 7.54
N TYR A 140 -0.03 0.67 6.88
CA TYR A 140 0.23 -0.77 6.86
C TYR A 140 0.45 -1.30 8.28
N GLY A 141 1.29 -0.63 9.07
CA GLY A 141 1.51 -0.96 10.48
C GLY A 141 0.20 -1.08 11.28
N TYR A 142 -0.71 -0.10 11.14
CA TYR A 142 -2.01 -0.15 11.82
C TYR A 142 -2.88 -1.32 11.37
N LEU A 143 -2.94 -1.60 10.07
CA LEU A 143 -3.74 -2.69 9.52
C LEU A 143 -3.22 -4.05 10.01
N ILE A 144 -1.90 -4.25 10.01
CA ILE A 144 -1.26 -5.47 10.52
C ILE A 144 -1.54 -5.67 12.01
N GLU A 145 -1.41 -4.62 12.82
CA GLU A 145 -1.70 -4.68 14.25
C GLU A 145 -3.17 -5.02 14.49
N ALA A 146 -4.09 -4.39 13.76
CA ALA A 146 -5.52 -4.69 13.82
C ALA A 146 -5.79 -6.17 13.49
N TYR A 147 -5.15 -6.72 12.47
CA TYR A 147 -5.26 -8.14 12.16
C TYR A 147 -4.67 -9.05 13.25
N ARG A 148 -3.49 -8.73 13.78
CA ARG A 148 -2.84 -9.51 14.85
C ARG A 148 -3.73 -9.58 16.08
N GLU A 149 -4.31 -8.46 16.47
CA GLU A 149 -5.14 -8.35 17.66
C GLU A 149 -6.51 -9.00 17.53
N ALA A 150 -7.05 -9.03 16.30
CA ALA A 150 -8.24 -9.80 15.99
C ALA A 150 -7.99 -11.33 16.02
N GLY A 151 -6.77 -11.78 16.37
CA GLY A 151 -6.37 -13.18 16.33
C GLY A 151 -6.24 -13.72 14.91
N MET A 152 -6.22 -12.82 13.92
CA MET A 152 -6.20 -13.18 12.51
C MET A 152 -4.77 -13.41 12.03
N PHE A 153 -3.78 -12.70 12.58
CA PHE A 153 -2.38 -12.86 12.18
C PHE A 153 -1.53 -13.59 13.23
N GLU A 154 -1.46 -14.91 13.15
CA GLU A 154 -0.29 -15.67 13.64
C GLU A 154 0.71 -15.80 12.49
N LEU A 155 1.49 -14.74 12.30
CA LEU A 155 2.44 -14.60 11.19
C LEU A 155 3.83 -15.09 11.58
N ASP A 156 4.37 -16.05 10.84
CA ASP A 156 5.81 -16.32 10.85
C ASP A 156 6.53 -15.27 10.00
N LEU A 157 6.87 -14.15 10.63
CA LEU A 157 7.63 -13.07 9.99
C LEU A 157 8.98 -13.53 9.45
N SER A 158 9.59 -14.57 10.03
CA SER A 158 10.85 -15.10 9.52
C SER A 158 10.64 -15.78 8.19
N ASN A 159 9.64 -16.66 8.11
CA ASN A 159 9.26 -17.32 6.86
C ASN A 159 8.87 -16.31 5.78
N LEU A 160 8.01 -15.34 6.12
CA LEU A 160 7.59 -14.27 5.21
C LEU A 160 8.79 -13.50 4.63
N ASN A 161 9.73 -13.09 5.49
CA ASN A 161 10.92 -12.38 5.05
C ASN A 161 11.82 -13.24 4.14
N ASN A 162 11.90 -14.55 4.39
CA ASN A 162 12.68 -15.45 3.52
C ASN A 162 12.04 -15.59 2.14
N LEU A 163 10.72 -15.80 2.07
CA LEU A 163 10.00 -15.88 0.79
C LEU A 163 10.16 -14.62 -0.05
N VAL A 164 10.07 -13.44 0.57
CA VAL A 164 10.23 -12.17 -0.15
C VAL A 164 11.70 -11.91 -0.53
N LYS A 165 12.67 -12.40 0.25
CA LYS A 165 14.09 -12.36 -0.14
C LYS A 165 14.36 -13.25 -1.36
N GLU A 166 13.89 -14.49 -1.35
CA GLU A 166 14.05 -15.38 -2.51
C GLU A 166 13.41 -14.75 -3.77
N MET A 167 12.29 -14.05 -3.61
CA MET A 167 11.69 -13.26 -4.68
C MET A 167 12.61 -12.12 -5.15
N ALA A 168 13.21 -11.35 -4.25
CA ALA A 168 14.05 -10.19 -4.58
C ALA A 168 15.40 -10.55 -5.18
N TYR A 169 16.06 -11.59 -4.66
CA TYR A 169 17.44 -11.94 -5.00
C TYR A 169 17.52 -13.07 -6.04
N ASP A 170 16.65 -14.08 -5.96
CA ASP A 170 16.73 -15.29 -6.79
C ASP A 170 15.61 -15.38 -7.84
N GLY A 171 14.62 -14.49 -7.76
CA GLY A 171 13.49 -14.49 -8.67
C GLY A 171 12.49 -15.60 -8.39
N VAL A 172 12.49 -16.17 -7.19
CA VAL A 172 11.56 -17.23 -6.77
C VAL A 172 10.35 -16.56 -6.13
N TRP A 173 9.39 -16.17 -6.96
CA TRP A 173 8.25 -15.31 -6.55
C TRP A 173 6.98 -16.09 -6.17
N GLU A 174 6.71 -17.20 -6.87
CA GLU A 174 5.46 -17.95 -6.73
C GLU A 174 5.20 -18.45 -5.29
N PRO A 175 6.20 -18.94 -4.52
CA PRO A 175 6.00 -19.34 -3.14
C PRO A 175 5.47 -18.22 -2.23
N ALA A 176 5.89 -16.97 -2.45
CA ALA A 176 5.43 -15.83 -1.65
C ALA A 176 3.92 -15.58 -1.85
N PHE A 177 3.45 -15.55 -3.10
CA PHE A 177 2.02 -15.33 -3.38
C PHE A 177 1.14 -16.52 -2.99
N ARG A 178 1.65 -17.75 -3.12
CA ARG A 178 0.95 -18.93 -2.61
C ARG A 178 0.87 -18.92 -1.08
N TYR A 179 1.91 -18.46 -0.40
CA TYR A 179 1.88 -18.24 1.04
C TYR A 179 0.79 -17.23 1.43
N PHE A 180 0.74 -16.07 0.75
CA PHE A 180 -0.33 -15.08 1.00
C PHE A 180 -1.73 -15.65 0.78
N ALA A 181 -1.94 -16.37 -0.32
CA ALA A 181 -3.22 -17.02 -0.59
C ALA A 181 -3.59 -18.07 0.47
N SER A 182 -2.60 -18.85 0.96
CA SER A 182 -2.83 -19.83 2.03
C SER A 182 -3.19 -19.17 3.36
N GLU A 183 -2.64 -17.99 3.66
CA GLU A 183 -3.00 -17.23 4.86
C GLU A 183 -4.41 -16.63 4.74
N LEU A 184 -4.75 -16.11 3.56
CA LEU A 184 -6.09 -15.65 3.25
C LEU A 184 -7.12 -16.79 3.39
N GLU A 185 -6.76 -17.98 2.93
CA GLU A 185 -7.56 -19.18 3.10
C GLU A 185 -7.64 -19.57 4.59
N ARG A 186 -6.53 -19.70 5.33
CA ARG A 186 -6.55 -20.16 6.72
C ARG A 186 -7.48 -19.33 7.64
N GLN A 187 -7.66 -18.05 7.31
CA GLN A 187 -8.32 -17.09 8.16
C GLN A 187 -9.82 -16.96 7.81
N SER A 188 -10.65 -17.87 8.35
CA SER A 188 -12.10 -17.92 8.10
C SER A 188 -12.83 -16.62 8.39
N ALA A 189 -12.39 -15.88 9.42
CA ALA A 189 -12.95 -14.58 9.76
C ALA A 189 -12.45 -13.44 8.86
N ILE A 190 -11.52 -13.64 7.92
CA ILE A 190 -11.30 -12.68 6.81
C ILE A 190 -12.18 -13.07 5.62
N ARG A 191 -12.39 -14.38 5.37
CA ARG A 191 -13.21 -14.87 4.25
C ARG A 191 -14.61 -14.28 4.22
N GLU A 192 -15.23 -14.06 5.39
CA GLU A 192 -16.56 -13.45 5.50
C GLU A 192 -16.61 -11.98 5.07
N PHE A 193 -15.46 -11.28 5.07
CA PHE A 193 -15.35 -9.87 4.70
C PHE A 193 -14.66 -9.64 3.34
N ILE A 194 -14.15 -10.69 2.69
CA ILE A 194 -13.62 -10.54 1.32
C ILE A 194 -14.79 -10.36 0.37
N GLU A 195 -15.12 -9.10 0.11
CA GLU A 195 -16.06 -8.71 -0.92
C GLU A 195 -15.29 -8.01 -2.05
N GLY A 196 -14.77 -8.81 -2.97
CA GLY A 196 -14.16 -8.29 -4.18
C GLY A 196 -12.67 -7.94 -4.09
N GLU A 197 -12.20 -7.34 -5.16
CA GLU A 197 -10.78 -7.16 -5.48
C GLU A 197 -10.03 -6.27 -4.47
N ALA A 198 -10.67 -5.21 -3.95
CA ALA A 198 -10.06 -4.29 -3.00
C ALA A 198 -9.63 -4.98 -1.69
N HIS A 199 -10.41 -5.95 -1.20
CA HIS A 199 -10.09 -6.68 0.02
C HIS A 199 -8.86 -7.58 -0.16
N ILE A 200 -8.79 -8.29 -1.29
CA ILE A 200 -7.61 -9.09 -1.65
C ILE A 200 -6.38 -8.20 -1.75
N LYS A 201 -6.50 -7.05 -2.43
CA LYS A 201 -5.39 -6.10 -2.58
C LYS A 201 -4.91 -5.56 -1.24
N GLY A 202 -5.83 -5.10 -0.39
CA GLY A 202 -5.51 -4.61 0.95
C GLY A 202 -4.79 -5.66 1.80
N PHE A 203 -5.21 -6.92 1.72
CA PHE A 203 -4.55 -8.03 2.41
C PHE A 203 -3.12 -8.27 1.90
N LEU A 204 -2.94 -8.36 0.58
CA LEU A 204 -1.61 -8.54 -0.02
C LEU A 204 -0.67 -7.38 0.34
N LEU A 205 -1.16 -6.14 0.25
CA LEU A 205 -0.40 -4.95 0.62
C LEU A 205 0.02 -4.96 2.10
N ALA A 206 -0.85 -5.42 3.00
CA ALA A 206 -0.51 -5.55 4.41
C ALA A 206 0.65 -6.54 4.65
N TYR A 207 0.67 -7.68 3.94
CA TYR A 207 1.75 -8.65 4.04
C TYR A 207 3.04 -8.15 3.39
N LEU A 208 2.95 -7.52 2.22
CA LEU A 208 4.12 -6.99 1.52
C LEU A 208 4.77 -5.85 2.30
N GLY A 209 3.96 -4.97 2.90
CA GLY A 209 4.43 -3.88 3.77
C GLY A 209 5.13 -4.35 5.06
N LEU A 210 5.07 -5.65 5.41
CA LEU A 210 5.86 -6.21 6.50
C LEU A 210 7.31 -6.51 6.15
N THR A 211 7.64 -6.44 4.86
CA THR A 211 8.94 -6.82 4.34
C THR A 211 9.68 -5.59 3.83
N ARG A 212 11.01 -5.66 3.79
CA ARG A 212 11.86 -4.51 3.47
C ARG A 212 12.56 -4.60 2.11
N ALA A 213 12.29 -5.63 1.32
CA ALA A 213 12.97 -5.79 0.03
C ALA A 213 12.45 -4.80 -1.02
N PHE A 214 11.17 -4.43 -0.93
CA PHE A 214 10.49 -3.63 -1.92
C PHE A 214 9.80 -2.44 -1.28
N ILE A 215 9.81 -1.32 -1.98
CA ILE A 215 8.93 -0.19 -1.74
C ILE A 215 7.70 -0.41 -2.62
N ILE A 216 6.54 -0.55 -1.99
CA ILE A 216 5.30 -0.91 -2.68
C ILE A 216 4.55 0.36 -3.09
N PHE A 217 4.38 0.54 -4.39
CA PHE A 217 3.53 1.57 -4.97
C PHE A 217 2.25 0.92 -5.49
N PRO A 218 1.13 1.03 -4.77
CA PRO A 218 -0.18 0.75 -5.33
C PRO A 218 -0.68 1.92 -6.19
N GLU A 219 -1.72 1.65 -6.96
CA GLU A 219 -2.35 2.61 -7.86
C GLU A 219 -2.68 3.96 -7.16
N HIS A 220 -2.67 5.04 -7.95
CA HIS A 220 -3.16 6.39 -7.63
C HIS A 220 -2.18 7.49 -7.19
N GLU A 221 -0.85 7.29 -7.22
CA GLU A 221 0.10 8.41 -7.06
C GLU A 221 0.34 9.23 -8.33
N SER A 222 -0.31 8.90 -9.45
CA SER A 222 -0.18 9.68 -10.69
C SER A 222 -1.47 9.64 -11.49
N ASN A 223 -1.84 10.77 -12.11
CA ASN A 223 -3.00 10.97 -13.00
C ASN A 223 -3.03 10.04 -14.26
N LYS A 224 -2.27 8.95 -14.30
CA LYS A 224 -2.08 8.06 -15.45
C LYS A 224 -2.43 6.59 -15.20
N GLY A 225 -2.79 6.20 -13.97
CA GLY A 225 -3.06 4.79 -13.62
C GLY A 225 -1.78 3.94 -13.58
N TYR A 226 -1.71 2.99 -12.65
CA TYR A 226 -0.63 2.01 -12.53
C TYR A 226 -1.24 0.61 -12.39
N ALA A 227 -0.40 -0.41 -12.48
CA ALA A 227 -0.78 -1.75 -12.05
C ALA A 227 -1.12 -1.76 -10.56
N ASP A 228 -1.78 -2.82 -10.14
CA ASP A 228 -2.22 -2.95 -8.75
C ASP A 228 -1.06 -2.83 -7.76
N PHE A 229 0.07 -3.51 -8.02
CA PHE A 229 1.30 -3.34 -7.25
C PHE A 229 2.50 -3.15 -8.17
N TYR A 230 3.22 -2.03 -8.02
CA TYR A 230 4.62 -1.96 -8.42
C TYR A 230 5.52 -2.15 -7.20
N MET A 231 6.30 -3.23 -7.21
CA MET A 231 7.27 -3.57 -6.18
C MET A 231 8.63 -3.01 -6.61
N MET A 232 8.87 -1.74 -6.27
CA MET A 232 10.11 -1.05 -6.57
C MET A 232 11.25 -1.63 -5.70
N PRO A 233 12.38 -2.03 -6.28
CA PRO A 233 13.49 -2.58 -5.50
C PRO A 233 14.15 -1.48 -4.66
N ASP A 234 14.42 -1.74 -3.38
CA ASP A 234 15.13 -0.79 -2.52
C ASP A 234 16.66 -0.84 -2.74
N LEU A 235 17.08 -0.48 -3.96
CA LEU A 235 18.49 -0.54 -4.38
C LEU A 235 19.40 0.42 -3.60
N LEU A 236 18.82 1.44 -2.96
CA LEU A 236 19.57 2.38 -2.13
C LEU A 236 20.17 1.69 -0.90
N HIS A 237 19.40 0.82 -0.25
CA HIS A 237 19.84 0.08 0.93
C HIS A 237 20.28 -1.36 0.62
N GLN A 238 19.77 -1.93 -0.47
CA GLN A 238 19.99 -3.32 -0.88
C GLN A 238 20.35 -3.40 -2.38
N PRO A 239 21.58 -3.00 -2.76
CA PRO A 239 22.01 -2.93 -4.16
C PRO A 239 22.09 -4.29 -4.86
N GLU A 240 22.11 -5.40 -4.10
CA GLU A 240 22.21 -6.77 -4.62
C GLU A 240 20.85 -7.33 -5.07
N ILE A 241 19.74 -6.61 -4.87
CA ILE A 241 18.41 -7.04 -5.35
C ILE A 241 18.46 -7.15 -6.88
N ALA A 242 18.09 -8.32 -7.40
CA ALA A 242 18.20 -8.64 -8.82
C ALA A 242 16.85 -8.53 -9.57
N PHE A 243 15.73 -8.57 -8.85
CA PHE A 243 14.40 -8.63 -9.44
C PHE A 243 13.49 -7.51 -8.92
N SER A 244 12.60 -7.04 -9.80
CA SER A 244 11.48 -6.16 -9.47
C SER A 244 10.21 -6.71 -10.08
N TYR A 245 9.06 -6.28 -9.56
CA TYR A 245 7.78 -6.90 -9.90
C TYR A 245 6.70 -5.87 -10.17
N ILE A 246 5.88 -6.16 -11.19
CA ILE A 246 4.56 -5.58 -11.33
C ILE A 246 3.56 -6.73 -11.16
N VAL A 247 2.59 -6.54 -10.29
CA VAL A 247 1.58 -7.55 -9.97
C VAL A 247 0.22 -6.95 -10.27
N GLU A 248 -0.60 -7.71 -10.98
CA GLU A 248 -2.00 -7.38 -11.26
C GLU A 248 -2.89 -8.46 -10.62
N VAL A 249 -3.88 -8.02 -9.87
CA VAL A 249 -4.82 -8.85 -9.11
C VAL A 249 -6.20 -8.70 -9.72
N LYS A 250 -6.79 -9.82 -10.12
CA LYS A 250 -8.19 -9.88 -10.55
C LYS A 250 -9.01 -10.70 -9.59
N TYR A 251 -10.27 -10.30 -9.43
CA TYR A 251 -11.25 -11.01 -8.63
C TYR A 251 -12.39 -11.56 -9.47
N ALA A 252 -12.73 -12.82 -9.24
CA ALA A 252 -13.89 -13.51 -9.78
C ALA A 252 -14.78 -14.02 -8.64
N ARG A 253 -16.08 -14.09 -8.88
CA ARG A 253 -17.03 -14.73 -7.95
C ARG A 253 -16.80 -16.24 -7.90
N ARG A 254 -17.26 -16.87 -6.81
CA ARG A 254 -17.04 -18.31 -6.55
C ARG A 254 -17.64 -19.23 -7.61
N ASP A 255 -18.68 -18.78 -8.29
CA ASP A 255 -19.37 -19.50 -9.36
C ASP A 255 -18.83 -19.16 -10.77
N ALA A 256 -17.82 -18.29 -10.87
CA ALA A 256 -17.24 -17.90 -12.14
C ALA A 256 -16.73 -19.12 -12.95
N SER A 257 -17.05 -19.10 -14.24
CA SER A 257 -16.64 -20.09 -15.21
C SER A 257 -15.17 -19.94 -15.60
N ASN A 258 -14.57 -21.01 -16.14
CA ASN A 258 -13.19 -20.96 -16.65
C ASN A 258 -13.01 -19.93 -17.77
N ALA A 259 -14.08 -19.62 -18.53
CA ALA A 259 -14.05 -18.60 -19.57
C ALA A 259 -13.96 -17.17 -18.99
N GLU A 260 -14.64 -16.91 -17.88
CA GLU A 260 -14.52 -15.64 -17.15
C GLU A 260 -13.11 -15.48 -16.57
N ILE A 261 -12.55 -16.53 -15.95
CA ILE A 261 -11.16 -16.53 -15.45
C ILE A 261 -10.17 -16.26 -16.58
N ALA A 262 -10.32 -16.92 -17.73
CA ALA A 262 -9.46 -16.70 -18.89
C ALA A 262 -9.52 -15.26 -19.41
N THR A 263 -10.70 -14.62 -19.35
CA THR A 263 -10.89 -13.21 -19.74
C THR A 263 -10.14 -12.29 -18.79
N LEU A 264 -10.30 -12.48 -17.47
CA LEU A 264 -9.58 -11.69 -16.45
C LEU A 264 -8.06 -11.81 -16.59
N LYS A 265 -7.55 -13.02 -16.87
CA LYS A 265 -6.13 -13.26 -17.13
C LYS A 265 -5.62 -12.46 -18.33
N MET A 266 -6.39 -12.41 -19.41
CA MET A 266 -6.05 -11.65 -20.62
C MET A 266 -6.02 -10.14 -20.34
N GLU A 267 -7.04 -9.62 -19.66
CA GLU A 267 -7.11 -8.22 -19.25
C GLU A 267 -5.93 -7.81 -18.36
N ALA A 268 -5.60 -8.65 -17.36
CA ALA A 268 -4.46 -8.43 -16.48
C ALA A 268 -3.14 -8.39 -17.26
N SER A 269 -2.96 -9.31 -18.22
CA SER A 269 -1.77 -9.35 -19.07
C SER A 269 -1.59 -8.08 -19.91
N GLU A 270 -2.69 -7.57 -20.49
CA GLU A 270 -2.66 -6.32 -21.26
C GLU A 270 -2.32 -5.11 -20.39
N GLN A 271 -2.89 -5.05 -19.19
CA GLN A 271 -2.61 -4.03 -18.19
C GLN A 271 -1.13 -4.05 -17.77
N LEU A 272 -0.62 -5.21 -17.36
CA LEU A 272 0.78 -5.39 -16.96
C LEU A 272 1.77 -4.91 -18.03
N ARG A 273 1.53 -5.27 -19.31
CA ARG A 273 2.38 -4.85 -20.42
C ARG A 273 2.36 -3.33 -20.63
N ARG A 274 1.21 -2.68 -20.45
CA ARG A 274 1.10 -1.21 -20.51
C ARG A 274 1.91 -0.56 -19.40
N TYR A 275 1.82 -1.09 -18.18
CA TYR A 275 2.49 -0.52 -17.01
C TYR A 275 4.00 -0.77 -17.00
N ALA A 276 4.46 -1.89 -17.57
CA ALA A 276 5.89 -2.17 -17.73
C ALA A 276 6.62 -1.10 -18.57
N GLY A 277 5.91 -0.41 -19.46
CA GLY A 277 6.44 0.69 -20.27
C GLY A 277 6.39 2.06 -19.61
N ASP A 278 5.88 2.19 -18.38
CA ASP A 278 5.76 3.49 -17.72
C ASP A 278 7.14 4.10 -17.40
N PRO A 279 7.38 5.39 -17.70
CA PRO A 279 8.68 6.03 -17.46
C PRO A 279 9.17 5.95 -16.00
N LYS A 280 8.27 6.01 -15.01
CA LYS A 280 8.63 5.89 -13.59
C LYS A 280 9.13 4.48 -13.30
N VAL A 281 8.47 3.45 -13.82
CA VAL A 281 8.91 2.05 -13.67
C VAL A 281 10.28 1.87 -14.32
N LEU A 282 10.45 2.30 -15.58
CA LEU A 282 11.71 2.17 -16.31
C LEU A 282 12.88 2.86 -15.60
N GLN A 283 12.62 4.02 -14.97
CA GLN A 283 13.61 4.76 -14.21
C GLN A 283 13.94 4.09 -12.86
N THR A 284 12.91 3.66 -12.13
CA THR A 284 13.06 3.26 -10.72
C THR A 284 13.37 1.79 -10.50
N LYS A 285 13.15 0.92 -11.51
CA LYS A 285 13.53 -0.49 -11.42
C LYS A 285 15.05 -0.68 -11.38
N GLY A 286 15.82 0.34 -11.77
CA GLY A 286 17.28 0.26 -11.94
C GLY A 286 17.67 -0.87 -12.90
N ASP A 287 18.70 -1.62 -12.51
CA ASP A 287 19.24 -2.73 -13.31
C ASP A 287 18.52 -4.07 -13.07
N THR A 288 17.48 -4.09 -12.23
CA THR A 288 16.73 -5.32 -11.95
C THR A 288 15.98 -5.85 -13.17
N GLN A 289 15.81 -7.17 -13.18
CA GLN A 289 14.91 -7.84 -14.11
C GLN A 289 13.47 -7.67 -13.63
N LEU A 290 12.70 -6.89 -14.39
CA LEU A 290 11.27 -6.69 -14.16
C LEU A 290 10.48 -7.95 -14.53
N ARG A 291 9.65 -8.45 -13.61
CA ARG A 291 8.73 -9.56 -13.85
C ARG A 291 7.29 -9.11 -13.67
N LEU A 292 6.41 -9.62 -14.53
CA LEU A 292 5.00 -9.27 -14.57
C LEU A 292 4.21 -10.46 -14.06
N ILE A 293 3.41 -10.28 -13.01
CA ILE A 293 2.70 -11.36 -12.33
C ILE A 293 1.20 -11.13 -12.43
N THR A 294 0.48 -12.14 -12.90
CA THR A 294 -0.98 -12.17 -12.88
C THR A 294 -1.47 -13.07 -11.75
N LEU A 295 -2.31 -12.50 -10.88
CA LEU A 295 -3.03 -13.24 -9.84
C LEU A 295 -4.52 -13.15 -10.12
N VAL A 296 -5.22 -14.28 -10.24
CA VAL A 296 -6.69 -14.31 -10.31
C VAL A 296 -7.22 -15.08 -9.12
N PHE A 297 -7.98 -14.38 -8.28
CA PHE A 297 -8.66 -14.97 -7.13
C PHE A 297 -10.11 -15.27 -7.48
N LYS A 298 -10.55 -16.49 -7.17
CA LYS A 298 -11.94 -16.94 -7.28
C LYS A 298 -12.53 -17.02 -5.87
N GLY A 299 -13.20 -15.95 -5.43
CA GLY A 299 -13.45 -15.72 -4.01
C GLY A 299 -12.12 -15.48 -3.27
N TRP A 300 -11.78 -16.37 -2.34
CA TRP A 300 -10.50 -16.32 -1.60
C TRP A 300 -9.45 -17.30 -2.14
N GLU A 301 -9.80 -18.14 -3.11
CA GLU A 301 -8.90 -19.14 -3.67
C GLU A 301 -8.08 -18.53 -4.81
N LEU A 302 -6.76 -18.69 -4.77
CA LEU A 302 -5.87 -18.25 -5.84
C LEU A 302 -5.91 -19.27 -6.98
N ASP A 303 -6.71 -18.98 -8.01
CA ASP A 303 -6.96 -19.86 -9.16
C ASP A 303 -5.85 -19.74 -10.21
N VAL A 304 -5.36 -18.53 -10.45
CA VAL A 304 -4.24 -18.25 -11.37
C VAL A 304 -3.12 -17.55 -10.61
N CYS A 305 -1.90 -18.07 -10.75
CA CYS A 305 -0.68 -17.49 -10.21
C CYS A 305 0.44 -17.75 -11.22
N GLU A 306 0.69 -16.80 -12.12
CA GLU A 306 1.58 -17.00 -13.25
C GLU A 306 2.36 -15.75 -13.64
N LEU A 307 3.45 -15.96 -14.36
CA LEU A 307 4.25 -14.90 -14.96
C LEU A 307 3.69 -14.57 -16.34
N THR A 308 3.38 -13.30 -16.57
CA THR A 308 2.93 -12.80 -17.86
C THR A 308 4.10 -12.71 -18.82
N GLU A 309 3.97 -13.38 -19.97
CA GLU A 309 4.93 -13.32 -21.10
C GLU A 309 4.95 -11.96 -21.80
#